data_AF-A0A139STI5-F1
#
_entry.id   AF-A0A139STI5-F1
#
_cell.length_a   1.000
_cell.length_b   1.000
_cell.length_c   1.000
_cell.angle_alpha   90.00
_cell.angle_beta   90.00
_cell.angle_gamma   90.00
#
_symmetry.space_group_name_H-M   'P 1'
#
loop_
_entity.id
_entity.type
_entity.pdbx_description
1 polymer ?
#
loop_
_entity_poly.entity_id
_entity_poly.type
_entity_poly.pdbx_seq_one_letter_code
_entity_poly.pdbx_strand_id
1 'polypeptide(L)'
;MIEPLIKDSLIRLSTATQACGNHVNAASDRGQNADEQAAMITREIDTLDSLFAEHRRRLHPQLAHFLANRSYAKALAFLGGEAEGIPAAARGKNHE
;
A
#
# COMPACT_ATOMS: atom_id res chain seq x y z
N MET A 1 14.08 9.72 -6.49
CA MET A 1 12.61 9.56 -6.65
C MET A 1 12.14 8.65 -5.52
N ILE A 2 11.17 9.06 -4.71
CA ILE A 2 10.70 8.32 -3.51
C ILE A 2 9.61 7.29 -3.86
N GLU A 3 8.90 7.52 -4.96
CA GLU A 3 7.85 6.65 -5.48
C GLU A 3 8.23 5.16 -5.64
N PRO A 4 9.43 4.78 -6.13
CA PRO A 4 9.82 3.37 -6.19
C PRO A 4 9.98 2.73 -4.81
N LEU A 5 10.43 3.48 -3.79
CA LEU A 5 10.55 2.97 -2.42
C LEU A 5 9.17 2.71 -1.80
N ILE A 6 8.21 3.62 -2.02
CA ILE A 6 6.83 3.44 -1.57
C ILE A 6 6.19 2.23 -2.27
N LYS A 7 6.44 2.06 -3.58
CA LYS A 7 5.94 0.91 -4.34
C LYS A 7 6.46 -0.41 -3.76
N ASP A 8 7.76 -0.50 -3.49
CA ASP A 8 8.41 -1.71 -2.98
C ASP A 8 7.88 -2.11 -1.59
N SER A 9 7.68 -1.15 -0.69
CA SER A 9 7.03 -1.40 0.61
C SER A 9 5.55 -1.79 0.49
N LEU A 10 4.80 -1.20 -0.44
CA LEU A 10 3.41 -1.61 -0.68
C LEU A 10 3.29 -3.04 -1.23
N ILE A 11 4.23 -3.47 -2.08
CA ILE A 11 4.28 -4.85 -2.58
C ILE A 11 4.56 -5.81 -1.41
N ARG A 12 5.56 -5.51 -0.57
CA ARG A 12 5.87 -6.32 0.61
C ARG A 12 4.70 -6.42 1.57
N LEU A 13 4.04 -5.31 1.86
CA LEU A 13 2.85 -5.26 2.71
C LEU A 13 1.71 -6.12 2.14
N SER A 14 1.45 -6.03 0.84
CA SER A 14 0.42 -6.82 0.15
C SER A 14 0.71 -8.32 0.22
N THR A 15 1.97 -8.72 -0.01
CA THR A 15 2.39 -10.13 0.06
C THR A 15 2.28 -10.68 1.49
N ALA A 16 2.71 -9.92 2.50
CA ALA A 16 2.58 -10.30 3.90
C ALA A 16 1.11 -10.46 4.33
N THR A 17 0.24 -9.55 3.87
CA THR A 17 -1.21 -9.60 4.15
C THR A 17 -1.87 -10.81 3.50
N GLN A 18 -1.54 -11.12 2.24
CA GLN A 18 -2.06 -12.30 1.53
C GLN A 18 -1.58 -13.63 2.14
N ALA A 19 -0.32 -13.67 2.59
CA ALA A 19 0.24 -14.84 3.27
C ALA A 19 -0.50 -15.16 4.58
N CYS A 20 -1.03 -14.15 5.29
CA CYS A 20 -1.92 -14.35 6.43
C CYS A 20 -3.30 -14.91 6.00
N GLY A 21 -3.86 -14.42 4.89
CA GLY A 21 -5.16 -14.85 4.37
C GLY A 21 -5.21 -16.29 3.88
N ASN A 22 -4.14 -16.79 3.24
CA ASN A 22 -4.07 -18.17 2.75
C ASN A 22 -3.79 -19.19 3.85
N HIS A 23 -3.15 -18.78 4.95
CA HIS A 23 -2.73 -19.73 5.98
C HIS A 23 -3.88 -20.26 6.84
N VAL A 24 -5.08 -19.67 6.80
CA VAL A 24 -6.23 -20.05 7.65
C VAL A 24 -6.58 -21.54 7.61
N ASN A 25 -6.14 -22.30 6.59
CA ASN A 25 -6.49 -23.70 6.37
C ASN A 25 -5.56 -24.77 7.02
N ALA A 26 -4.36 -24.43 7.50
CA ALA A 26 -3.39 -25.42 8.02
C ALA A 26 -3.23 -25.37 9.56
N ALA A 27 -4.27 -25.72 10.32
CA ALA A 27 -4.32 -25.53 11.77
C ALA A 27 -3.49 -26.60 12.51
N SER A 28 -2.25 -26.28 12.93
CA SER A 28 -1.60 -26.91 14.10
C SER A 28 -0.24 -26.31 14.50
N ASP A 29 0.47 -25.63 13.59
CA ASP A 29 1.85 -25.12 13.83
C ASP A 29 1.98 -23.59 13.62
N ARG A 30 0.92 -22.81 13.95
CA ARG A 30 0.77 -21.42 13.47
C ARG A 30 0.88 -20.29 14.49
N GLY A 31 1.05 -20.60 15.78
CA GLY A 31 1.07 -19.57 16.83
C GLY A 31 2.23 -18.57 16.69
N GLN A 32 3.43 -19.04 16.31
CA GLN A 32 4.61 -18.18 16.19
C GLN A 32 4.66 -17.42 14.85
N ASN A 33 4.22 -18.05 13.76
CA ASN A 33 4.27 -17.46 12.43
C ASN A 33 3.26 -16.29 12.26
N ALA A 34 2.10 -16.36 12.90
CA ALA A 34 1.09 -15.30 12.80
C ALA A 34 1.52 -14.00 13.48
N ASP A 35 2.18 -14.08 14.64
CA ASP A 35 2.66 -12.92 15.38
C ASP A 35 3.79 -12.21 14.63
N GLU A 36 4.74 -12.98 14.08
CA GLU A 36 5.85 -12.43 13.29
C GLU A 36 5.35 -11.74 12.00
N GLN A 37 4.36 -12.31 11.33
CA GLN A 37 3.73 -11.70 10.15
C GLN A 37 2.97 -10.42 10.53
N ALA A 38 2.24 -10.41 11.65
CA ALA A 38 1.55 -9.23 12.14
C ALA A 38 2.54 -8.10 12.52
N ALA A 39 3.67 -8.45 13.13
CA ALA A 39 4.76 -7.52 13.43
C ALA A 39 5.40 -6.97 12.14
N MET A 40 5.60 -7.81 11.13
CA MET A 40 6.12 -7.38 9.81
C MET A 40 5.16 -6.42 9.11
N ILE A 41 3.87 -6.74 9.07
CA ILE A 41 2.81 -5.86 8.51
C ILE A 41 2.81 -4.51 9.23
N THR A 42 2.85 -4.52 10.56
CA THR A 42 2.89 -3.30 11.37
C THR A 42 4.11 -2.45 11.06
N ARG A 43 5.29 -3.06 10.95
CA ARG A 43 6.53 -2.37 10.61
C ARG A 43 6.51 -1.77 9.20
N GLU A 44 5.97 -2.48 8.21
CA GLU A 44 5.84 -1.94 6.85
C GLU A 44 4.83 -0.78 6.80
N ILE A 45 3.74 -0.84 7.58
CA ILE A 45 2.79 0.27 7.73
C ILE A 45 3.46 1.49 8.35
N ASP A 46 4.20 1.31 9.44
CA ASP A 46 4.92 2.39 10.12
C ASP A 46 5.99 3.02 9.22
N THR A 47 6.69 2.19 8.46
CA THR A 47 7.66 2.63 7.44
C THR A 47 6.97 3.46 6.35
N LEU A 48 5.83 2.99 5.85
CA LEU A 48 5.02 3.72 4.86
C LEU A 48 4.49 5.04 5.41
N ASP A 49 4.06 5.07 6.67
CA ASP A 49 3.57 6.30 7.32
C ASP A 49 4.69 7.32 7.51
N SER A 50 5.88 6.86 7.93
CA SER A 50 7.08 7.70 8.04
C SER A 50 7.51 8.29 6.69
N LEU A 51 7.58 7.46 5.66
CA LEU A 51 7.89 7.89 4.29
C LEU A 51 6.82 8.85 3.75
N PHE A 52 5.55 8.58 4.06
CA PHE A 52 4.44 9.46 3.72
C PHE A 52 4.56 10.81 4.41
N ALA A 53 4.80 10.84 5.72
CA ALA A 53 4.93 12.07 6.50
C ALA A 53 6.11 12.94 6.02
N GLU A 54 7.26 12.31 5.78
CA GLU A 54 8.47 12.99 5.32
C GLU A 54 8.33 13.56 3.90
N HIS A 55 7.69 12.80 3.00
CA HIS A 55 7.61 13.15 1.59
C HIS A 55 6.23 13.63 1.13
N ARG A 56 5.27 13.85 2.05
CA ARG A 56 3.89 14.24 1.75
C ARG A 56 3.79 15.39 0.75
N ARG A 57 4.65 16.41 0.90
CA ARG A 57 4.64 17.59 0.03
C ARG A 57 5.19 17.33 -1.39
N ARG A 58 5.94 16.25 -1.58
CA ARG A 58 6.53 15.82 -2.85
C ARG A 58 5.76 14.67 -3.50
N LEU A 59 4.77 14.11 -2.82
CA LEU A 59 3.92 13.04 -3.32
C LEU A 59 2.77 13.59 -4.15
N HIS A 60 2.32 12.79 -5.12
CA HIS A 60 1.14 13.11 -5.93
C HIS A 60 -0.11 13.22 -5.02
N PRO A 61 -0.98 14.23 -5.16
CA PRO A 61 -2.12 14.45 -4.27
C PRO A 61 -3.08 13.25 -4.20
N GLN A 62 -3.24 12.51 -5.30
CA GLN A 62 -4.03 11.29 -5.34
C GLN A 62 -3.39 10.13 -4.56
N LEU A 63 -2.07 9.96 -4.67
CA LEU A 63 -1.33 8.97 -3.90
C LEU A 63 -1.36 9.31 -2.40
N ALA A 64 -1.20 10.58 -2.06
CA ALA A 64 -1.31 11.06 -0.70
C ALA A 64 -2.70 10.82 -0.10
N HIS A 65 -3.76 10.98 -0.89
CA HIS A 65 -5.13 10.68 -0.46
C HIS A 65 -5.32 9.18 -0.17
N PHE A 66 -4.80 8.28 -1.01
CA PHE A 66 -4.88 6.85 -0.77
C PHE A 66 -4.12 6.42 0.47
N LEU A 67 -2.91 6.95 0.69
CA LEU A 67 -2.11 6.67 1.88
C LEU A 67 -2.79 7.18 3.15
N ALA A 68 -3.35 8.41 3.11
CA ALA A 68 -4.10 8.98 4.23
C ALA A 68 -5.35 8.15 4.61
N ASN A 69 -6.00 7.51 3.63
CA ASN A 69 -7.16 6.65 3.86
C ASN A 69 -6.79 5.17 4.07
N ARG A 70 -5.51 4.85 4.31
CA ARG A 70 -4.97 3.48 4.43
C ARG A 70 -5.37 2.54 3.27
N SER A 71 -5.57 3.12 2.09
CA SER A 71 -6.00 2.40 0.90
C SER A 71 -4.78 1.91 0.11
N TYR A 72 -3.95 1.07 0.72
CA TYR A 72 -2.67 0.59 0.18
C TYR A 72 -2.80 -0.12 -1.18
N ALA A 73 -3.88 -0.86 -1.41
CA ALA A 73 -4.15 -1.49 -2.70
C ALA A 73 -4.32 -0.48 -3.86
N LYS A 74 -5.02 0.64 -3.60
CA LYS A 74 -5.19 1.72 -4.60
C LYS A 74 -3.90 2.51 -4.82
N ALA A 75 -3.13 2.73 -3.76
CA ALA A 75 -1.80 3.34 -3.85
C ALA A 75 -0.85 2.48 -4.69
N LEU A 76 -0.89 1.16 -4.50
CA LEU A 76 -0.09 0.22 -5.28
C LEU A 76 -0.54 0.19 -6.75
N ALA A 77 -1.84 0.18 -7.03
CA ALA A 77 -2.37 0.27 -8.40
C ALA A 77 -1.94 1.57 -9.10
N PHE A 78 -1.96 2.69 -8.38
CA PHE A 78 -1.48 3.99 -8.86
C PHE A 78 0.01 3.96 -9.23
N LEU A 79 0.86 3.31 -8.43
CA LEU A 79 2.31 3.18 -8.69
C LEU A 79 2.66 2.02 -9.65
N GLY A 80 1.73 1.09 -9.84
CA GLY A 80 1.87 -0.12 -10.67
C GLY A 80 1.64 0.10 -12.15
N GLY A 81 1.05 1.23 -12.56
CA GLY A 81 0.63 1.47 -13.95
C GLY A 81 -0.73 0.85 -14.30
N GLU A 82 -1.28 -0.03 -13.44
CA GLU A 82 -2.66 -0.55 -13.53
C GLU A 82 -3.73 0.50 -13.16
N ALA A 83 -3.32 1.74 -12.87
CA ALA A 83 -4.21 2.89 -12.75
C ALA A 83 -4.57 3.52 -14.10
N GLU A 84 -4.44 2.79 -15.22
CA GLU A 84 -5.16 3.15 -16.45
C GLU A 84 -6.69 3.06 -16.28
N GLY A 85 -7.18 2.49 -15.17
CA GLY A 85 -8.61 2.34 -14.86
C GLY A 85 -9.10 2.98 -13.56
N ILE A 86 -8.28 3.73 -12.80
CA ILE A 86 -8.84 4.54 -11.70
C ILE A 86 -9.47 5.77 -12.36
N PRO A 87 -10.81 5.95 -12.29
CA PRO A 87 -11.46 7.04 -13.01
C PRO A 87 -10.82 8.36 -12.58
N ALA A 88 -10.26 9.05 -13.58
CA ALA A 88 -9.78 10.41 -13.51
C ALA A 88 -10.95 11.39 -13.32
N ALA A 89 -11.87 11.13 -12.38
CA ALA A 89 -12.97 12.03 -12.03
C ALA A 89 -12.49 13.35 -11.38
N ALA A 90 -11.17 13.53 -11.26
CA ALA A 90 -10.51 14.76 -10.86
C ALA A 90 -9.50 15.29 -11.91
N ARG A 91 -9.46 14.75 -13.14
CA ARG A 91 -8.79 15.44 -14.26
C ARG A 91 -9.83 16.39 -14.83
N GLY A 92 -9.57 17.69 -14.64
CA GLY A 92 -10.52 18.77 -14.79
C GLY A 92 -11.41 18.70 -16.03
N LYS A 93 -12.65 19.18 -15.85
CA LYS A 93 -13.51 19.66 -16.93
C LYS A 93 -12.67 20.50 -17.91
N ASN A 94 -12.89 20.27 -19.21
CA ASN A 94 -12.80 21.18 -20.36
C ASN A 94 -12.21 20.43 -21.57
N HIS A 95 -13.08 19.76 -22.33
CA HIS A 95 -12.86 19.57 -23.77
C HIS A 95 -14.09 20.20 -24.43
N GLU A 96 -13.84 21.35 -25.05
CA GLU A 96 -14.73 22.05 -25.98
C GLU A 96 -14.71 21.38 -27.36
#